data_AF-A0A8G0L9J7-F1
#
_entry.id   AF-A0A8G0L9J7-F1
#
_cell.length_a   1.000
_cell.length_b   1.000
_cell.length_c   1.000
_cell.angle_alpha   90.00
_cell.angle_beta   90.00
_cell.angle_gamma   90.00
#
_symmetry.space_group_name_H-M   'P 1'
#
loop_
_entity.id
_entity.type
_entity.pdbx_description
1 polymer ?
#
loop_
_entity_poly.entity_id
_entity_poly.type
_entity_poly.pdbx_seq_one_letter_code
_entity_poly.pdbx_strand_id
1 'polypeptide(L)'
;MGTEKLTAISKEDYGKARVMASDAVQSQAYLYPIKGIFYFLAHRSLWQPLIDRIIPYGTLTISVIAAMFTFTYLPQLAVLLLFNGPLAVYSTVLLTLNESSILIHMISRTWILQEALMDTFDGTLVSRNATAVVQQGREVKPGSDPMKKLGKVFKKRFDKMSLTAMIRYFMYLPLNFIPVVGTVAFIFLHGKHRGKVVHSRYFQLKSWSESQRTQWLNNHTGAYASFGVVATLLEMIPVASIFFSYTNTVGAALWAADIESQNNAMVKETAPNLRQAAENAKEL
;
A
#
# COMPACT_ATOMS: atom_id res chain seq x y z
N MET A 1 38.96 13.14 -13.75
CA MET A 1 37.58 13.16 -14.28
C MET A 1 36.59 12.24 -13.55
N GLY A 2 37.01 11.24 -12.76
CA GLY A 2 36.11 10.34 -12.01
C GLY A 2 35.69 10.81 -10.61
N THR A 3 36.59 11.48 -9.88
CA THR A 3 36.36 11.93 -8.48
C THR A 3 35.41 13.12 -8.36
N GLU A 4 35.45 14.06 -9.30
CA GLU A 4 34.51 15.19 -9.37
C GLU A 4 33.08 14.75 -9.72
N LYS A 5 32.93 13.76 -10.62
CA LYS A 5 31.60 13.17 -10.92
C LYS A 5 31.04 12.40 -9.72
N LEU A 6 31.87 11.62 -9.02
CA LEU A 6 31.44 10.89 -7.81
C LEU A 6 31.04 11.83 -6.67
N THR A 7 31.79 12.91 -6.47
CA THR A 7 31.46 13.92 -5.44
C THR A 7 30.25 14.78 -5.83
N ALA A 8 30.04 15.07 -7.11
CA ALA A 8 28.84 15.75 -7.61
C ALA A 8 27.58 14.89 -7.46
N ILE A 9 27.63 13.60 -7.85
CA ILE A 9 26.54 12.64 -7.67
C ILE A 9 26.22 12.48 -6.18
N SER A 10 27.25 12.34 -5.33
CA SER A 10 27.06 12.29 -3.88
C SER A 10 26.38 13.56 -3.36
N LYS A 11 26.84 14.77 -3.72
CA LYS A 11 26.22 16.01 -3.23
C LYS A 11 24.76 16.16 -3.68
N GLU A 12 24.46 15.76 -4.92
CA GLU A 12 23.10 15.79 -5.44
C GLU A 12 22.19 14.77 -4.74
N ASP A 13 22.69 13.55 -4.48
CA ASP A 13 21.97 12.49 -3.75
C ASP A 13 21.74 12.85 -2.28
N TYR A 14 22.72 13.47 -1.62
CA TYR A 14 22.57 13.98 -0.26
C TYR A 14 21.55 15.14 -0.19
N GLY A 15 21.56 16.04 -1.18
CA GLY A 15 20.57 17.12 -1.30
C GLY A 15 19.15 16.57 -1.44
N LYS A 16 18.96 15.60 -2.35
CA LYS A 16 17.67 14.92 -2.54
C LYS A 16 17.23 14.16 -1.29
N ALA A 17 18.13 13.47 -0.61
CA ALA A 17 17.83 12.76 0.63
C ALA A 17 17.39 13.70 1.75
N ARG A 18 18.05 14.86 1.90
CA ARG A 18 17.69 15.88 2.90
C ARG A 18 16.32 16.50 2.62
N VAL A 19 16.01 16.81 1.36
CA VAL A 19 14.69 17.31 0.95
C VAL A 19 13.60 16.27 1.21
N MET A 20 13.84 15.00 0.87
CA MET A 20 12.89 13.92 1.18
C MET A 20 12.69 13.72 2.69
N ALA A 21 13.74 13.83 3.49
CA ALA A 21 13.64 13.73 4.94
C ALA A 21 12.87 14.93 5.54
N SER A 22 13.10 16.14 5.05
CA SER A 22 12.35 17.34 5.45
C SER A 22 10.86 17.21 5.11
N ASP A 23 10.54 16.85 3.87
CA ASP A 23 9.17 16.63 3.40
C ASP A 23 8.45 15.53 4.20
N ALA A 24 9.16 14.44 4.52
CA ALA A 24 8.62 13.38 5.38
C ALA A 24 8.26 13.86 6.79
N VAL A 25 9.11 14.69 7.39
CA VAL A 25 8.87 15.23 8.74
C VAL A 25 7.76 16.29 8.73
N GLN A 26 7.78 17.21 7.77
CA GLN A 26 6.80 18.30 7.64
C GLN A 26 5.40 17.80 7.30
N SER A 27 5.27 16.81 6.41
CA SER A 27 3.97 16.24 6.03
C SER A 27 3.30 15.43 7.13
N GLN A 28 4.07 14.95 8.12
CA GLN A 28 3.64 14.02 9.17
C GLN A 28 2.95 12.75 8.62
N ALA A 29 3.24 12.39 7.36
CA ALA A 29 2.55 11.32 6.65
C ALA A 29 2.75 9.94 7.33
N TYR A 30 3.91 9.73 7.96
CA TYR A 30 4.25 8.53 8.74
C TYR A 30 3.34 8.28 9.96
N LEU A 31 2.61 9.29 10.45
CA LEU A 31 1.67 9.12 11.56
C LEU A 31 0.34 8.50 11.13
N TYR A 32 -0.05 8.63 9.85
CA TYR A 32 -1.36 8.20 9.39
C TYR A 32 -1.60 6.68 9.44
N PRO A 33 -0.62 5.79 9.16
CA PRO A 33 -0.79 4.36 9.39
C PRO A 33 -1.19 4.05 10.84
N ILE A 34 -0.58 4.74 11.81
CA ILE A 34 -0.87 4.58 13.23
C ILE A 34 -2.23 5.18 13.59
N LYS A 35 -2.54 6.39 13.11
CA LYS A 35 -3.88 7.00 13.26
C LYS A 35 -4.96 6.09 12.67
N GLY A 36 -4.68 5.42 11.56
CA GLY A 36 -5.56 4.47 10.90
C GLY A 36 -5.93 3.29 11.79
N ILE A 37 -5.00 2.77 12.60
CA ILE A 37 -5.29 1.71 13.59
C ILE A 37 -6.30 2.21 14.61
N PHE A 38 -6.00 3.32 15.29
CA PHE A 38 -6.88 3.86 16.32
C PHE A 38 -8.25 4.24 15.78
N TYR A 39 -8.29 4.87 14.61
CA TYR A 39 -9.53 5.25 13.96
C TYR A 39 -10.36 4.04 13.55
N PHE A 40 -9.74 3.01 12.96
CA PHE A 40 -10.42 1.77 12.59
C PHE A 40 -11.01 1.09 13.83
N LEU A 41 -10.24 0.98 14.92
CA LEU A 41 -10.73 0.39 16.18
C LEU A 41 -11.88 1.19 16.80
N ALA A 42 -11.86 2.52 16.70
CA ALA A 42 -12.92 3.38 17.22
C ALA A 42 -14.20 3.40 16.35
N HIS A 43 -14.10 3.07 15.06
CA HIS A 43 -15.22 3.16 14.11
C HIS A 43 -15.70 1.76 13.68
N ARG A 44 -16.64 1.20 14.46
CA ARG A 44 -17.17 -0.15 14.26
C ARG A 44 -17.78 -0.39 12.87
N SER A 45 -18.34 0.63 12.22
CA SER A 45 -18.87 0.50 10.86
C SER A 45 -17.78 0.06 9.87
N LEU A 46 -16.55 0.53 10.04
CA LEU A 46 -15.42 0.18 9.16
C LEU A 46 -14.97 -1.28 9.30
N TRP A 47 -15.44 -2.03 10.31
CA TRP A 47 -15.09 -3.44 10.47
C TRP A 47 -15.87 -4.33 9.50
N GLN A 48 -16.98 -3.84 8.95
CA GLN A 48 -17.86 -4.63 8.09
C GLN A 48 -17.11 -5.20 6.87
N PRO A 49 -16.34 -4.44 6.08
CA PRO A 49 -15.52 -4.99 4.99
C PRO A 49 -14.54 -6.07 5.41
N LEU A 50 -13.96 -5.98 6.62
CA LEU A 50 -13.06 -7.01 7.13
C LEU A 50 -13.83 -8.28 7.47
N ILE A 51 -14.94 -8.15 8.20
CA ILE A 51 -15.77 -9.27 8.67
C ILE A 51 -16.37 -10.03 7.49
N ASP A 52 -16.90 -9.31 6.49
CA ASP A 52 -17.53 -9.88 5.30
C ASP A 52 -16.54 -10.73 4.47
N ARG A 53 -15.23 -10.54 4.66
CA ARG A 53 -14.17 -11.28 3.96
C ARG A 53 -13.56 -12.42 4.76
N ILE A 54 -13.93 -12.61 6.04
CA ILE A 54 -13.44 -13.72 6.86
C ILE A 54 -13.80 -15.07 6.23
N ILE A 55 -15.08 -15.27 5.87
CA ILE A 55 -15.55 -16.54 5.30
C ILE A 55 -14.90 -16.79 3.92
N PRO A 56 -14.97 -15.87 2.93
CA PRO A 56 -14.28 -16.06 1.64
C PRO A 56 -12.79 -16.34 1.77
N TYR A 57 -12.09 -15.64 2.68
CA TYR A 57 -10.67 -15.83 2.90
C TYR A 57 -10.36 -17.19 3.55
N GLY A 58 -11.18 -17.61 4.51
CA GLY A 58 -11.08 -18.93 5.15
C GLY A 58 -11.31 -20.06 4.13
N THR A 59 -12.35 -19.96 3.32
CA THR A 59 -12.64 -20.95 2.26
C THR A 59 -11.51 -21.02 1.22
N LEU A 60 -10.94 -19.88 0.81
CA LEU A 60 -9.80 -19.86 -0.09
C LEU A 60 -8.59 -20.55 0.55
N THR A 61 -8.30 -20.24 1.82
CA THR A 61 -7.15 -20.80 2.55
C THR A 61 -7.24 -22.31 2.64
N ILE A 62 -8.40 -22.84 3.06
CA ILE A 62 -8.64 -24.29 3.16
C ILE A 62 -8.53 -24.95 1.79
N SER A 63 -9.16 -24.36 0.76
CA SER A 63 -9.16 -24.91 -0.60
C SER A 63 -7.75 -24.97 -1.20
N VAL A 64 -6.95 -23.90 -1.06
CA VAL A 64 -5.60 -23.84 -1.61
C VAL A 64 -4.68 -24.82 -0.88
N ILE A 65 -4.74 -24.88 0.45
CA ILE A 65 -3.93 -25.83 1.24
C ILE A 65 -4.30 -27.27 0.84
N ALA A 66 -5.59 -27.61 0.79
CA ALA A 66 -6.03 -28.94 0.40
C ALA A 66 -5.54 -29.33 -1.00
N ALA A 67 -5.65 -28.41 -1.98
CA ALA A 67 -5.15 -28.64 -3.33
C ALA A 67 -3.63 -28.84 -3.36
N MET A 68 -2.87 -27.97 -2.69
CA MET A 68 -1.40 -28.08 -2.61
C MET A 68 -0.97 -29.41 -1.98
N PHE A 69 -1.58 -29.80 -0.86
CA PHE A 69 -1.29 -31.10 -0.24
C PHE A 69 -1.70 -32.29 -1.10
N THR A 70 -2.76 -32.16 -1.91
CA THR A 70 -3.19 -33.24 -2.80
C THR A 70 -2.24 -33.40 -3.99
N PHE A 71 -1.82 -32.30 -4.60
CA PHE A 71 -1.12 -32.33 -5.89
C PHE A 71 0.40 -32.18 -5.79
N THR A 72 0.93 -31.45 -4.80
CA THR A 72 2.37 -31.14 -4.71
C THR A 72 3.09 -31.94 -3.64
N TYR A 73 2.42 -32.29 -2.53
CA TYR A 73 3.09 -32.92 -1.38
C TYR A 73 3.77 -34.24 -1.73
N LEU A 74 3.08 -35.19 -2.37
CA LEU A 74 3.66 -36.49 -2.70
C LEU A 74 4.83 -36.39 -3.70
N PRO A 75 4.70 -35.66 -4.83
CA PRO A 75 5.85 -35.42 -5.72
C PRO A 75 7.02 -34.74 -5.02
N GLN A 76 6.78 -33.71 -4.20
CA GLN A 76 7.83 -32.97 -3.48
C GLN A 76 8.51 -33.86 -2.43
N LEU A 77 7.74 -34.65 -1.69
CA LEU A 77 8.24 -35.59 -0.69
C LEU A 77 9.14 -36.62 -1.33
N ALA A 78 8.74 -37.19 -2.48
CA ALA A 78 9.55 -38.18 -3.20
C ALA A 78 10.92 -37.62 -3.57
N VAL A 79 10.99 -36.38 -4.06
CA VAL A 79 12.25 -35.71 -4.39
C VAL A 79 13.06 -35.42 -3.11
N LEU A 80 12.45 -34.85 -2.09
CA LEU A 80 13.14 -34.48 -0.84
C LEU A 80 13.65 -35.69 -0.06
N LEU A 81 12.95 -36.83 -0.11
CA LEU A 81 13.39 -38.09 0.50
C LEU A 81 14.74 -38.56 -0.06
N LEU A 82 15.02 -38.31 -1.34
CA LEU A 82 16.28 -38.69 -1.98
C LEU A 82 17.49 -37.91 -1.41
N PHE A 83 17.29 -36.68 -0.97
CA PHE A 83 18.36 -35.80 -0.51
C PHE A 83 18.44 -35.68 1.02
N ASN A 84 17.29 -35.66 1.69
CA ASN A 84 17.18 -35.31 3.12
C ASN A 84 16.75 -36.50 4.00
N GLY A 85 16.50 -37.67 3.43
CA GLY A 85 16.10 -38.88 4.17
C GLY A 85 14.79 -38.69 4.96
N PRO A 86 14.60 -39.36 6.11
CA PRO A 86 13.33 -39.34 6.86
C PRO A 86 12.86 -37.95 7.33
N LEU A 87 13.79 -36.99 7.49
CA LEU A 87 13.46 -35.60 7.84
C LEU A 87 12.74 -34.85 6.71
N ALA A 88 12.73 -35.41 5.49
CA ALA A 88 12.05 -34.86 4.33
C ALA A 88 10.58 -34.56 4.63
N VAL A 89 9.88 -35.43 5.38
CA VAL A 89 8.47 -35.26 5.74
C VAL A 89 8.19 -33.88 6.34
N TYR A 90 8.96 -33.48 7.36
CA TYR A 90 8.78 -32.18 8.02
C TYR A 90 9.11 -31.02 7.08
N SER A 91 10.21 -31.15 6.32
CA SER A 91 10.63 -30.11 5.37
C SER A 91 9.61 -29.93 4.23
N THR A 92 8.99 -31.01 3.76
CA THR A 92 7.96 -30.97 2.72
C THR A 92 6.71 -30.29 3.24
N VAL A 93 6.24 -30.63 4.45
CA VAL A 93 5.08 -29.95 5.06
C VAL A 93 5.31 -28.43 5.16
N LEU A 94 6.47 -28.00 5.66
CA LEU A 94 6.80 -26.59 5.78
C LEU A 94 6.89 -25.89 4.42
N LEU A 95 7.50 -26.55 3.43
CA LEU A 95 7.62 -26.02 2.07
C LEU A 95 6.25 -25.87 1.41
N THR A 96 5.41 -26.91 1.46
CA THR A 96 4.04 -26.90 0.90
C THR A 96 3.18 -25.81 1.55
N LEU A 97 3.29 -25.61 2.87
CA LEU A 97 2.58 -24.53 3.57
C LEU A 97 3.08 -23.13 3.16
N ASN A 98 4.38 -22.95 2.97
CA ASN A 98 4.95 -21.68 2.51
C ASN A 98 4.49 -21.36 1.09
N GLU A 99 4.60 -22.31 0.15
CA GLU A 99 4.10 -22.16 -1.22
C GLU A 99 2.59 -21.89 -1.26
N SER A 100 1.81 -22.60 -0.43
CA SER A 100 0.37 -22.33 -0.26
C SER A 100 0.12 -20.91 0.20
N SER A 101 0.90 -20.39 1.15
CA SER A 101 0.77 -19.03 1.67
C SER A 101 1.02 -17.97 0.60
N ILE A 102 1.99 -18.20 -0.30
CA ILE A 102 2.25 -17.33 -1.46
C ILE A 102 1.04 -17.30 -2.40
N LEU A 103 0.47 -18.47 -2.72
CA LEU A 103 -0.72 -18.57 -3.57
C LEU A 103 -1.95 -17.90 -2.92
N ILE A 104 -2.21 -18.17 -1.64
CA ILE A 104 -3.30 -17.55 -0.88
C ILE A 104 -3.14 -16.03 -0.89
N HIS A 105 -1.94 -15.50 -0.62
CA HIS A 105 -1.69 -14.07 -0.65
C HIS A 105 -1.99 -13.49 -2.04
N MET A 106 -1.45 -14.10 -3.10
CA MET A 106 -1.63 -13.63 -4.47
C MET A 106 -3.11 -13.59 -4.90
N ILE A 107 -3.86 -14.66 -4.62
CA ILE A 107 -5.27 -14.78 -4.99
C ILE A 107 -6.12 -13.85 -4.13
N SER A 108 -5.98 -13.90 -2.80
CA SER A 108 -6.78 -13.07 -1.87
C SER A 108 -6.58 -11.58 -2.12
N ARG A 109 -5.34 -11.14 -2.36
CA ARG A 109 -5.05 -9.73 -2.60
C ARG A 109 -5.63 -9.20 -3.90
N THR A 110 -5.77 -10.05 -4.91
CA THR A 110 -6.28 -9.66 -6.23
C THR A 110 -7.81 -9.74 -6.29
N TRP A 111 -8.40 -10.79 -5.71
CA TRP A 111 -9.83 -11.09 -5.89
C TRP A 111 -10.70 -10.73 -4.68
N ILE A 112 -10.18 -10.86 -3.46
CA ILE A 112 -10.99 -10.75 -2.23
C ILE A 112 -10.81 -9.37 -1.59
N LEU A 113 -9.56 -8.93 -1.43
CA LEU A 113 -9.23 -7.75 -0.64
C LEU A 113 -9.41 -6.44 -1.42
N GLN A 114 -9.25 -6.42 -2.75
CA GLN A 114 -9.29 -5.16 -3.52
C GLN A 114 -10.59 -4.38 -3.30
N GLU A 115 -11.74 -5.05 -3.42
CA GLU A 115 -13.03 -4.40 -3.24
C GLU A 115 -13.26 -3.97 -1.78
N ALA A 116 -12.92 -4.84 -0.83
CA ALA A 116 -13.08 -4.54 0.59
C ALA A 116 -12.19 -3.37 1.05
N LEU A 117 -10.95 -3.29 0.57
CA LEU A 117 -10.06 -2.16 0.84
C LEU A 117 -10.56 -0.87 0.15
N MET A 118 -11.09 -0.96 -1.08
CA MET A 118 -11.71 0.19 -1.75
C MET A 118 -12.92 0.72 -0.96
N ASP A 119 -13.80 -0.17 -0.50
CA ASP A 119 -14.96 0.18 0.32
C ASP A 119 -14.52 0.75 1.69
N THR A 120 -13.46 0.21 2.29
CA THR A 120 -12.88 0.75 3.53
C THR A 120 -12.35 2.16 3.34
N PHE A 121 -11.66 2.42 2.21
CA PHE A 121 -11.14 3.73 1.87
C PHE A 121 -12.28 4.75 1.68
N ASP A 122 -13.26 4.41 0.83
CA ASP A 122 -14.40 5.28 0.51
C ASP A 122 -15.27 5.52 1.76
N GLY A 123 -15.53 4.49 2.55
CA GLY A 123 -16.29 4.60 3.80
C GLY A 123 -15.60 5.49 4.84
N THR A 124 -14.27 5.42 4.91
CA THR A 124 -13.49 6.33 5.77
C THR A 124 -13.61 7.77 5.29
N LEU A 125 -13.52 8.04 3.98
CA LEU A 125 -13.75 9.39 3.44
C LEU A 125 -15.16 9.91 3.75
N VAL A 126 -16.19 9.07 3.61
CA VAL A 126 -17.57 9.42 3.99
C VAL A 126 -17.66 9.75 5.48
N SER A 127 -17.00 8.97 6.35
CA SER A 127 -16.97 9.24 7.80
C SER A 127 -16.28 10.56 8.17
N ARG A 128 -15.37 11.05 7.31
CA ARG A 128 -14.64 12.31 7.46
C ARG A 128 -15.27 13.47 6.69
N ASN A 129 -16.56 13.36 6.34
CA ASN A 129 -17.31 14.37 5.57
C ASN A 129 -16.77 14.66 4.16
N ALA A 130 -15.84 13.86 3.63
CA ALA A 130 -15.35 13.96 2.25
C ALA A 130 -16.28 13.25 1.24
N THR A 131 -17.59 13.30 1.48
CA THR A 131 -18.60 12.58 0.66
C THR A 131 -18.61 13.06 -0.78
N ALA A 132 -18.42 14.36 -1.01
CA ALA A 132 -18.37 14.94 -2.36
C ALA A 132 -17.26 14.35 -3.24
N VAL A 133 -16.12 13.97 -2.65
CA VAL A 133 -15.03 13.29 -3.37
C VAL A 133 -15.45 11.87 -3.76
N VAL A 134 -16.09 11.14 -2.84
CA VAL A 134 -16.53 9.76 -3.07
C VAL A 134 -17.62 9.69 -4.16
N GLN A 135 -18.53 10.66 -4.18
CA GLN A 135 -19.59 10.78 -5.20
C GLN A 135 -19.05 10.87 -6.64
N GLN A 136 -17.79 11.29 -6.83
CA GLN A 136 -17.17 11.36 -8.15
C GLN A 136 -16.84 9.98 -8.75
N GLY A 137 -16.83 8.91 -7.96
CA GLY A 137 -16.47 7.57 -8.44
C GLY A 137 -17.42 6.44 -8.06
N ARG A 138 -18.44 6.72 -7.24
CA ARG A 138 -19.51 5.78 -6.87
C ARG A 138 -20.76 6.51 -6.37
N GLU A 139 -21.88 5.81 -6.37
CA GLU A 139 -23.10 6.30 -5.72
C GLU A 139 -22.91 6.40 -4.20
N VAL A 140 -23.46 7.46 -3.61
CA VAL A 140 -23.58 7.60 -2.16
C VAL A 140 -25.04 7.79 -1.80
N LYS A 141 -25.60 6.82 -1.08
CA LYS A 141 -26.99 6.79 -0.62
C LYS A 141 -27.17 7.64 0.65
N PRO A 142 -28.39 8.13 0.93
CA PRO A 142 -28.71 8.74 2.21
C PRO A 142 -28.62 7.71 3.35
N GLY A 143 -28.20 8.16 4.54
CA GLY A 143 -28.05 7.30 5.73
C GLY A 143 -27.07 7.88 6.74
N SER A 144 -27.06 7.30 7.94
CA SER A 144 -26.15 7.67 9.04
C SER A 144 -24.86 6.85 9.06
N ASP A 145 -24.91 5.58 8.65
CA ASP A 145 -23.75 4.68 8.64
C ASP A 145 -22.88 4.90 7.38
N PRO A 146 -21.60 5.30 7.53
CA PRO A 146 -20.70 5.56 6.40
C PRO A 146 -20.57 4.41 5.42
N MET A 147 -20.61 3.16 5.90
CA MET A 147 -20.47 1.98 5.04
C MET A 147 -21.76 1.66 4.28
N LYS A 148 -22.92 1.79 4.94
CA LYS A 148 -24.23 1.54 4.29
C LYS A 148 -24.60 2.60 3.26
N LYS A 149 -24.00 3.80 3.36
CA LYS A 149 -24.11 4.85 2.35
C LYS A 149 -23.41 4.50 1.04
N LEU A 150 -22.48 3.55 1.02
CA LEU A 150 -21.74 3.20 -0.17
C LEU A 150 -22.61 2.41 -1.16
N GLY A 151 -22.85 2.99 -2.33
CA GLY A 151 -23.59 2.37 -3.43
C GLY A 151 -22.67 1.80 -4.53
N LYS A 152 -23.21 1.66 -5.76
CA LYS A 152 -22.49 1.03 -6.87
C LYS A 152 -21.26 1.86 -7.28
N VAL A 153 -20.16 1.17 -7.57
CA VAL A 153 -18.91 1.78 -8.04
C VAL A 153 -18.90 1.84 -9.56
N PHE A 154 -18.70 3.03 -10.13
CA PHE A 154 -18.62 3.23 -11.58
C PHE A 154 -17.22 3.54 -12.09
N LYS A 155 -16.33 4.02 -11.21
CA LYS A 155 -14.90 4.12 -11.50
C LYS A 155 -14.18 2.96 -10.83
N LYS A 156 -13.87 1.89 -11.58
CA LYS A 156 -12.90 0.85 -11.19
C LYS A 156 -11.67 0.97 -12.11
N ARG A 157 -10.49 1.23 -11.53
CA ARG A 157 -9.21 1.08 -12.24
C ARG A 157 -8.59 -0.16 -11.63
N PHE A 158 -8.65 -1.26 -12.39
CA PHE A 158 -7.88 -2.44 -12.06
C PHE A 158 -6.42 -2.10 -12.35
N ASP A 159 -5.61 -1.96 -11.29
CA ASP A 159 -4.17 -2.06 -11.46
C ASP A 159 -3.90 -3.51 -11.89
N LYS A 160 -3.79 -3.70 -13.21
CA LYS A 160 -3.37 -4.99 -13.76
C LYS A 160 -2.02 -5.29 -13.14
N MET A 161 -1.88 -6.46 -12.54
CA MET A 161 -0.57 -6.96 -12.10
C MET A 161 0.34 -6.96 -13.33
N SER A 162 1.19 -5.95 -13.44
CA SER A 162 2.06 -5.78 -14.58
C SER A 162 3.16 -6.84 -14.52
N LEU A 163 3.51 -7.44 -15.66
CA LEU A 163 4.71 -8.29 -15.81
C LEU A 163 5.97 -7.62 -15.19
N THR A 164 6.01 -6.29 -15.18
CA THR A 164 7.07 -5.51 -14.55
C THR A 164 7.21 -5.78 -13.04
N ALA A 165 6.13 -6.12 -12.33
CA ALA A 165 6.19 -6.48 -10.91
C ALA A 165 6.88 -7.83 -10.69
N MET A 166 6.62 -8.82 -11.55
CA MET A 166 7.35 -10.11 -11.54
C MET A 166 8.83 -9.92 -11.87
N ILE A 167 9.16 -9.17 -12.92
CA ILE A 167 10.55 -8.89 -13.30
C ILE A 167 11.29 -8.18 -12.16
N ARG A 168 10.63 -7.22 -11.49
CA ARG A 168 11.21 -6.51 -10.35
C ARG A 168 11.43 -7.42 -9.14
N TYR A 169 10.52 -8.37 -8.88
CA TYR A 169 10.71 -9.39 -7.86
C TYR A 169 11.97 -10.22 -8.12
N PHE A 170 12.18 -10.68 -9.36
CA PHE A 170 13.41 -11.38 -9.75
C PHE A 170 14.67 -10.51 -9.62
N MET A 171 14.59 -9.20 -9.90
CA MET A 171 15.72 -8.28 -9.68
C MET A 171 16.04 -8.02 -8.20
N TYR A 172 15.06 -8.12 -7.29
CA TYR A 172 15.28 -7.97 -5.84
C TYR A 172 15.66 -9.28 -5.14
N LEU A 173 15.54 -10.43 -5.82
CA LEU A 173 15.90 -11.73 -5.29
C LEU A 173 17.38 -11.80 -4.83
N PRO A 174 18.37 -11.26 -5.57
CA PRO A 174 19.76 -11.18 -5.11
C PRO A 174 19.97 -10.31 -3.86
N LEU A 175 19.09 -9.33 -3.61
CA LEU A 175 19.22 -8.40 -2.49
C LEU A 175 18.87 -9.05 -1.13
N ASN A 176 18.15 -10.18 -1.13
CA ASN A 176 17.83 -10.95 0.07
C ASN A 176 19.02 -11.77 0.62
N PHE A 177 20.14 -11.87 -0.12
CA PHE A 177 21.31 -12.65 0.28
C PHE A 177 22.29 -11.88 1.20
N ILE A 178 22.01 -10.61 1.53
CA ILE A 178 22.81 -9.82 2.47
C ILE A 178 21.98 -9.60 3.75
N PRO A 179 22.22 -10.36 4.83
CA PRO A 179 21.50 -10.20 6.08
C PRO A 179 21.58 -8.77 6.60
N VAL A 180 20.47 -8.26 7.16
CA VAL A 180 20.32 -6.93 7.78
C VAL A 180 20.30 -5.75 6.80
N VAL A 181 21.33 -5.55 5.96
CA VAL A 181 21.35 -4.43 4.98
C VAL A 181 20.28 -4.65 3.90
N GLY A 182 20.13 -5.89 3.44
CA GLY A 182 19.09 -6.27 2.48
C GLY A 182 17.69 -6.01 3.03
N THR A 183 17.45 -6.28 4.31
CA THR A 183 16.13 -6.07 4.95
C THR A 183 15.77 -4.59 5.05
N VAL A 184 16.70 -3.73 5.50
CA VAL A 184 16.45 -2.28 5.60
C VAL A 184 16.24 -1.66 4.22
N ALA A 185 17.10 -2.00 3.25
CA ALA A 185 16.95 -1.54 1.87
C ALA A 185 15.63 -2.03 1.24
N PHE A 186 15.25 -3.28 1.50
CA PHE A 186 13.98 -3.85 1.05
C PHE A 186 12.80 -3.07 1.64
N ILE A 187 12.77 -2.82 2.95
CA ILE A 187 11.69 -2.06 3.59
C ILE A 187 11.59 -0.64 3.01
N PHE A 188 12.73 0.03 2.79
CA PHE A 188 12.73 1.38 2.24
C PHE A 188 12.26 1.41 0.79
N LEU A 189 12.77 0.55 -0.08
CA LEU A 189 12.41 0.50 -1.50
C LEU A 189 10.95 0.05 -1.68
N HIS A 190 10.54 -1.00 -0.96
CA HIS A 190 9.19 -1.51 -0.98
C HIS A 190 8.21 -0.49 -0.38
N GLY A 191 8.58 0.13 0.74
CA GLY A 191 7.81 1.20 1.38
C GLY A 191 7.62 2.41 0.47
N LYS A 192 8.69 2.90 -0.18
CA LYS A 192 8.61 3.99 -1.16
C LYS A 192 7.65 3.66 -2.31
N HIS A 193 7.69 2.44 -2.83
CA HIS A 193 6.76 1.99 -3.86
C HIS A 193 5.31 1.91 -3.33
N ARG A 194 5.13 1.32 -2.13
CA ARG A 194 3.83 1.20 -1.47
C ARG A 194 3.19 2.56 -1.22
N GLY A 195 3.98 3.55 -0.82
CA GLY A 195 3.56 4.93 -0.66
C GLY A 195 2.89 5.48 -1.92
N LYS A 196 3.53 5.34 -3.08
CA LYS A 196 3.03 5.86 -4.37
C LYS A 196 1.67 5.31 -4.82
N VAL A 197 1.25 4.17 -4.27
CA VAL A 197 -0.02 3.52 -4.60
C VAL A 197 -1.09 3.72 -3.54
N VAL A 198 -0.77 4.30 -2.38
CA VAL A 198 -1.71 4.39 -1.25
C VAL A 198 -2.91 5.32 -1.53
N HIS A 199 -2.71 6.37 -2.32
CA HIS A 199 -3.78 7.30 -2.74
C HIS A 199 -4.30 7.00 -4.15
N SER A 200 -4.06 5.81 -4.71
CA SER A 200 -4.55 5.46 -6.06
C SER A 200 -6.07 5.67 -6.18
N ARG A 201 -6.83 5.24 -5.17
CA ARG A 201 -8.29 5.46 -5.09
C ARG A 201 -8.65 6.94 -5.01
N TYR A 202 -7.96 7.72 -4.18
CA TYR A 202 -8.19 9.17 -4.09
C TYR A 202 -7.96 9.88 -5.43
N PHE A 203 -6.83 9.62 -6.09
CA PHE A 203 -6.54 10.20 -7.41
C PHE A 203 -7.57 9.79 -8.46
N GLN A 204 -8.07 8.55 -8.37
CA GLN A 204 -9.13 8.06 -9.24
C GLN A 204 -10.46 8.79 -8.99
N LEU A 205 -10.85 9.00 -7.73
CA LEU A 205 -12.04 9.76 -7.36
C LEU A 205 -11.94 11.20 -7.89
N LYS A 206 -10.78 11.84 -7.76
CA LYS A 206 -10.50 13.18 -8.30
C LYS A 206 -10.34 13.23 -9.82
N SER A 207 -10.41 12.09 -10.52
CA SER A 207 -10.22 11.98 -11.98
C SER A 207 -8.88 12.53 -12.48
N TRP A 208 -7.82 12.41 -11.67
CA TRP A 208 -6.50 12.89 -12.07
C TRP A 208 -5.94 12.11 -13.26
N SER A 209 -5.29 12.82 -14.17
CA SER A 209 -4.50 12.24 -15.24
C SER A 209 -3.21 11.61 -14.69
N GLU A 210 -2.59 10.70 -15.45
CA GLU A 210 -1.31 10.10 -15.02
C GLU A 210 -0.20 11.14 -14.86
N SER A 211 -0.22 12.21 -15.68
CA SER A 211 0.71 13.34 -15.56
C SER A 211 0.52 14.08 -14.23
N GLN A 212 -0.72 14.43 -13.89
CA GLN A 212 -1.06 15.10 -12.61
C GLN A 212 -0.66 14.24 -11.40
N ARG A 213 -0.98 12.93 -11.44
CA ARG A 213 -0.58 11.98 -10.40
C ARG A 213 0.93 11.93 -10.25
N THR A 214 1.66 11.83 -11.35
CA THR A 214 3.12 11.72 -11.33
C THR A 214 3.77 12.99 -10.79
N GLN A 215 3.31 14.16 -11.22
CA GLN A 215 3.77 15.45 -10.72
C GLN A 215 3.53 15.58 -9.22
N TRP A 216 2.32 15.26 -8.75
CA TRP A 216 1.99 15.31 -7.32
C TRP A 216 2.87 14.38 -6.48
N LEU A 217 3.03 13.12 -6.93
CA LEU A 217 3.85 12.13 -6.22
C LEU A 217 5.34 12.53 -6.19
N ASN A 218 5.85 13.14 -7.25
CA ASN A 218 7.23 13.61 -7.30
C ASN A 218 7.46 14.76 -6.32
N ASN A 219 6.53 15.71 -6.26
CA ASN A 219 6.60 16.86 -5.35
C ASN A 219 6.49 16.48 -3.87
N HIS A 220 5.93 15.30 -3.56
CA HIS A 220 5.65 14.85 -2.20
C HIS A 220 6.29 13.48 -1.89
N THR A 221 7.44 13.22 -2.50
CA THR A 221 8.07 11.88 -2.45
C THR A 221 8.39 11.45 -1.02
N GLY A 222 8.81 12.39 -0.16
CA GLY A 222 9.16 12.11 1.24
C GLY A 222 7.94 11.72 2.07
N ALA A 223 6.84 12.47 1.91
CA ALA A 223 5.56 12.17 2.55
C ALA A 223 5.07 10.76 2.19
N TYR A 224 4.96 10.44 0.91
CA TYR A 224 4.52 9.12 0.45
C TYR A 224 5.48 8.00 0.86
N ALA A 225 6.80 8.22 0.79
CA ALA A 225 7.77 7.23 1.21
C ALA A 225 7.67 6.92 2.71
N SER A 226 7.54 7.95 3.55
CA SER A 226 7.44 7.78 5.01
C SER A 226 6.17 7.04 5.44
N PHE A 227 5.02 7.38 4.84
CA PHE A 227 3.78 6.61 5.01
C PHE A 227 4.02 5.14 4.63
N GLY A 228 4.56 4.92 3.43
CA GLY A 228 4.71 3.59 2.87
C GLY A 228 5.67 2.70 3.66
N VAL A 229 6.73 3.28 4.24
CA VAL A 229 7.67 2.55 5.12
C VAL A 229 6.96 2.09 6.39
N VAL A 230 6.25 2.98 7.11
CA VAL A 230 5.53 2.60 8.34
C VAL A 230 4.43 1.59 8.04
N ALA A 231 3.66 1.80 6.97
CA ALA A 231 2.64 0.86 6.53
C ALA A 231 3.22 -0.53 6.22
N THR A 232 4.38 -0.57 5.56
CA THR A 232 5.08 -1.83 5.25
C THR A 232 5.54 -2.53 6.53
N LEU A 233 6.12 -1.79 7.49
CA LEU A 233 6.56 -2.35 8.77
C LEU A 233 5.40 -2.99 9.55
N LEU A 234 4.22 -2.37 9.54
CA LEU A 234 3.01 -2.94 10.15
C LEU A 234 2.57 -4.22 9.41
N GLU A 235 2.54 -4.20 8.08
CA GLU A 235 2.15 -5.35 7.25
C GLU A 235 3.17 -6.52 7.29
N MET A 236 4.39 -6.31 7.82
CA MET A 236 5.38 -7.38 8.02
C MET A 236 5.04 -8.31 9.18
N ILE A 237 4.15 -7.91 10.09
CA ILE A 237 3.74 -8.76 11.22
C ILE A 237 2.92 -9.94 10.67
N PRO A 238 3.41 -11.19 10.76
CA PRO A 238 2.68 -12.35 10.27
C PRO A 238 1.32 -12.46 10.96
N VAL A 239 0.31 -13.01 10.26
CA VAL A 239 -1.09 -13.14 10.71
C VAL A 239 -1.84 -11.80 10.83
N ALA A 240 -1.21 -10.75 11.35
CA ALA A 240 -1.82 -9.42 11.49
C ALA A 240 -1.76 -8.58 10.19
N SER A 241 -1.02 -9.01 9.17
CA SER A 241 -0.83 -8.28 7.91
C SER A 241 -2.13 -7.91 7.19
N ILE A 242 -3.15 -8.77 7.24
CA ILE A 242 -4.48 -8.48 6.66
C ILE A 242 -5.15 -7.37 7.45
N PHE A 243 -5.19 -7.48 8.78
CA PHE A 243 -5.72 -6.42 9.64
C PHE A 243 -5.02 -5.09 9.37
N PHE A 244 -3.68 -5.09 9.31
CA PHE A 244 -2.91 -3.88 9.01
C PHE A 244 -3.14 -3.35 7.60
N SER A 245 -3.48 -4.19 6.63
CA SER A 245 -3.89 -3.72 5.29
C SER A 245 -5.15 -2.86 5.37
N TYR A 246 -6.14 -3.23 6.19
CA TYR A 246 -7.35 -2.42 6.44
C TYR A 246 -7.01 -1.14 7.21
N THR A 247 -6.25 -1.22 8.31
CA THR A 247 -5.91 -0.01 9.10
C THR A 247 -5.03 0.97 8.31
N ASN A 248 -4.09 0.48 7.51
CA ASN A 248 -3.30 1.31 6.60
C ASN A 248 -4.19 2.00 5.55
N THR A 249 -5.21 1.30 5.07
CA THR A 249 -6.17 1.86 4.11
C THR A 249 -7.03 2.96 4.74
N VAL A 250 -7.47 2.77 6.00
CA VAL A 250 -8.08 3.83 6.79
C VAL A 250 -7.12 5.00 6.97
N GLY A 251 -5.86 4.74 7.35
CA GLY A 251 -4.84 5.77 7.50
C GLY A 251 -4.64 6.60 6.23
N ALA A 252 -4.61 5.93 5.07
CA ALA A 252 -4.53 6.59 3.77
C ALA A 252 -5.76 7.45 3.47
N ALA A 253 -6.97 6.97 3.79
CA ALA A 253 -8.19 7.74 3.60
C ALA A 253 -8.27 8.94 4.56
N LEU A 254 -7.83 8.80 5.80
CA LEU A 254 -7.69 9.92 6.74
C LEU A 254 -6.72 10.98 6.18
N TRP A 255 -5.60 10.54 5.63
CA TRP A 255 -4.63 11.44 5.00
C TRP A 255 -5.22 12.16 3.79
N ALA A 256 -5.91 11.44 2.92
CA ALA A 256 -6.62 12.03 1.78
C ALA A 256 -7.71 13.03 2.22
N ALA A 257 -8.46 12.74 3.29
CA ALA A 257 -9.46 13.65 3.83
C ALA A 257 -8.83 14.93 4.42
N ASP A 258 -7.69 14.82 5.10
CA ASP A 258 -6.99 15.96 5.65
C ASP A 258 -6.33 16.82 4.55
N ILE A 259 -5.89 16.21 3.43
CA ILE A 259 -5.48 16.93 2.21
C ILE A 259 -6.67 17.69 1.61
N GLU A 260 -7.82 17.01 1.41
CA GLU A 260 -9.00 17.63 0.79
C GLU A 260 -9.55 18.79 1.63
N SER A 261 -9.53 18.67 2.95
CA SER A 261 -9.98 19.70 3.88
C SER A 261 -8.94 20.82 4.13
N GLN A 262 -7.82 20.84 3.38
CA GLN A 262 -6.71 21.79 3.54
C GLN A 262 -6.10 21.81 4.96
N ASN A 263 -6.32 20.75 5.73
CA ASN A 263 -5.84 20.58 7.09
C ASN A 263 -4.44 19.93 7.14
N ASN A 264 -3.83 19.66 5.98
CA ASN A 264 -2.50 19.08 5.87
C ASN A 264 -1.46 20.10 5.41
N ALA A 265 -0.24 20.05 5.99
CA ALA A 265 0.88 20.93 5.67
C ALA A 265 1.26 20.92 4.18
N MET A 266 1.09 19.78 3.49
CA MET A 266 1.40 19.64 2.05
C MET A 266 0.59 20.60 1.17
N VAL A 267 -0.65 20.89 1.56
CA VAL A 267 -1.53 21.81 0.81
C VAL A 267 -1.23 23.27 1.18
N LYS A 268 -0.86 23.51 2.44
CA LYS A 268 -0.48 24.84 2.94
C LYS A 268 0.82 25.36 2.36
N GLU A 269 1.76 24.52 1.93
CA GLU A 269 2.98 24.95 1.24
C GLU A 269 2.78 25.12 -0.28
N THR A 270 1.87 24.34 -0.88
CA THR A 270 1.57 24.46 -2.32
C THR A 270 0.88 25.79 -2.65
N ALA A 271 -0.04 26.27 -1.79
CA ALA A 271 -0.78 27.52 -2.04
C ALA A 271 0.09 28.81 -2.04
N PRO A 272 1.04 29.02 -1.10
CA PRO A 272 2.00 30.12 -1.13
C PRO A 272 2.94 30.06 -2.34
N ASN A 273 3.46 28.87 -2.67
CA ASN A 273 4.37 28.71 -3.81
C ASN A 273 3.65 28.99 -5.15
N LEU A 274 2.39 28.61 -5.28
CA LEU A 274 1.57 28.96 -6.45
C LEU A 274 1.25 30.46 -6.52
N ARG A 275 1.05 31.13 -5.37
CA ARG A 275 0.87 32.58 -5.32
C ARG A 275 2.14 33.32 -5.73
N GLN A 276 3.29 32.92 -5.19
CA GLN A 276 4.59 33.49 -5.56
C GLN A 276 4.93 33.23 -7.03
N ALA A 277 4.68 32.02 -7.54
CA ALA A 277 4.86 31.73 -8.97
C ALA A 277 3.93 32.57 -9.87
N ALA A 278 2.69 32.83 -9.43
CA ALA A 278 1.76 33.69 -10.15
C ALA A 278 2.09 35.18 -10.05
N GLU A 279 2.71 35.65 -8.96
CA GLU A 279 3.23 37.01 -8.81
C GLU A 279 4.46 37.21 -9.70
N ASN A 280 5.42 36.29 -9.67
CA ASN A 280 6.61 36.34 -10.52
C ASN A 280 6.27 36.28 -12.02
N ALA A 281 5.17 35.60 -12.39
CA ALA A 281 4.69 35.55 -13.78
C ALA A 281 3.96 36.83 -14.23
N LYS A 282 3.58 37.72 -13.29
CA LYS A 282 3.00 39.04 -13.60
C LYS A 282 4.05 40.15 -13.70
N GLU A 283 5.27 39.90 -13.20
CA GLU A 283 6.41 40.82 -13.27
C GLU A 283 7.28 40.62 -14.53
N LEU A 284 6.91 39.65 -15.39
CA LEU A 284 7.48 39.40 -16.72
C LEU A 284 6.53 39.91 -17.81
#